data_AF-A0A848Z0L1-F1
#
_entry.id   AF-A0A848Z0L1-F1
#
_cell.length_a   1.000
_cell.length_b   1.000
_cell.length_c   1.000
_cell.angle_alpha   90.00
_cell.angle_beta   90.00
_cell.angle_gamma   90.00
#
_symmetry.space_group_name_H-M   'P 1'
#
loop_
_entity.id
_entity.type
_entity.pdbx_description
1 polymer ?
#
loop_
_entity_poly.entity_id
_entity_poly.type
_entity_poly.pdbx_seq_one_letter_code
_entity_poly.pdbx_strand_id
1 'polypeptide(L)'
;MAVATILMFVFWDVIDDYVERAPGDYHTEVGSYRLEDGLFDEAIEHFGLALQEAPDHRGALMGRALVFIQTEQYADAIDELDYLIETLHRTTEPDDATGIGVLAAAYANRGIVHDRIGEYEKALEDYIEALETDVETVSGPGIVHKILHGADDLSTVRDRAEYLHSQFQLPESERVLRIPEIDDQQRMYKP
;
A
#
# COMPACT_ATOMS: atom_id res chain seq x y z
N MET A 1 -10.95 -5.42 -47.06
CA MET A 1 -9.54 -5.61 -46.65
C MET A 1 -9.20 -4.81 -45.40
N ALA A 2 -9.38 -3.48 -45.36
CA ALA A 2 -9.02 -2.66 -44.18
C ALA A 2 -9.76 -3.03 -42.86
N VAL A 3 -11.06 -3.32 -42.91
CA VAL A 3 -11.85 -3.66 -41.70
C VAL A 3 -11.40 -4.97 -41.05
N ALA A 4 -11.04 -5.98 -41.85
CA ALA A 4 -10.57 -7.27 -41.33
C ALA A 4 -9.21 -7.15 -40.63
N THR A 5 -8.33 -6.26 -41.11
CA THR A 5 -7.02 -5.99 -40.51
C THR A 5 -7.16 -5.22 -39.19
N ILE A 6 -8.07 -4.26 -39.10
CA ILE A 6 -8.36 -3.53 -37.85
C ILE A 6 -8.91 -4.50 -36.79
N LEU A 7 -9.86 -5.35 -37.17
CA LEU A 7 -10.43 -6.34 -36.24
C LEU A 7 -9.39 -7.36 -35.78
N MET A 8 -8.48 -7.77 -36.66
CA MET A 8 -7.39 -8.68 -36.30
C MET A 8 -6.35 -8.02 -35.39
N PHE A 9 -6.03 -6.74 -35.61
CA PHE A 9 -5.13 -5.98 -34.75
C PHE A 9 -5.74 -5.75 -33.37
N VAL A 10 -7.00 -5.31 -33.28
CA VAL A 10 -7.71 -5.15 -32.00
C VAL A 10 -7.86 -6.49 -31.29
N PHE A 11 -8.17 -7.57 -32.02
CA PHE A 11 -8.25 -8.90 -31.43
C PHE A 11 -6.89 -9.39 -30.93
N TRP A 12 -5.81 -9.16 -31.69
CA TRP A 12 -4.45 -9.51 -31.26
C TRP A 12 -4.01 -8.70 -30.05
N ASP A 13 -4.20 -7.38 -30.05
CA ASP A 13 -3.86 -6.44 -28.97
C ASP A 13 -4.62 -6.78 -27.67
N VAL A 14 -5.92 -7.07 -27.78
CA VAL A 14 -6.73 -7.51 -26.63
C VAL A 14 -6.34 -8.90 -26.13
N ILE A 15 -5.91 -9.80 -27.02
CA ILE A 15 -5.47 -11.14 -26.63
C ILE A 15 -4.05 -11.12 -26.05
N ASP A 16 -3.12 -10.33 -26.60
CA ASP A 16 -1.77 -10.13 -26.04
C ASP A 16 -1.88 -9.58 -24.62
N ASP A 17 -2.65 -8.51 -24.41
CA ASP A 17 -2.86 -7.92 -23.08
C ASP A 17 -3.51 -8.92 -22.09
N TYR A 18 -4.38 -9.80 -22.59
CA TYR A 18 -5.04 -10.83 -21.77
C TYR A 18 -4.19 -12.08 -21.53
N VAL A 19 -3.25 -12.41 -22.43
CA VAL A 19 -2.44 -13.64 -22.41
C VAL A 19 -1.03 -13.39 -21.85
N GLU A 20 -0.46 -12.20 -22.03
CA GLU A 20 0.85 -11.79 -21.53
C GLU A 20 0.71 -11.02 -20.21
N ARG A 21 0.36 -11.72 -19.13
CA ARG A 21 0.47 -11.17 -17.77
C ARG A 21 1.94 -10.87 -17.46
N ALA A 22 2.21 -9.77 -16.75
CA ALA A 22 3.58 -9.48 -16.34
C ALA A 22 4.08 -10.59 -15.41
N PRO A 23 5.37 -10.95 -15.45
CA PRO A 23 5.92 -11.98 -14.58
C PRO A 23 5.62 -11.67 -13.11
N GLY A 24 5.11 -12.66 -12.37
CA GLY A 24 4.68 -12.50 -10.98
C GLY A 24 3.24 -12.02 -10.75
N ASP A 25 2.54 -11.45 -11.74
CA ASP A 25 1.18 -10.89 -11.55
C ASP A 25 0.18 -11.95 -11.07
N TYR A 26 0.22 -13.14 -11.67
CA TYR A 26 -0.68 -14.24 -11.30
C TYR A 26 -0.52 -14.62 -9.83
N HIS A 27 0.72 -14.75 -9.37
CA HIS A 27 1.01 -15.10 -7.99
C HIS A 27 0.69 -13.96 -7.03
N THR A 28 0.89 -12.71 -7.43
CA THR A 28 0.47 -11.53 -6.65
C THR A 28 -1.04 -11.49 -6.48
N GLU A 29 -1.81 -11.75 -7.54
CA GLU A 29 -3.28 -11.78 -7.50
C GLU A 29 -3.78 -12.85 -6.53
N VAL A 30 -3.25 -14.08 -6.63
CA VAL A 30 -3.59 -15.17 -5.71
C VAL A 30 -3.19 -14.84 -4.26
N GLY A 31 -1.99 -14.28 -4.06
CA GLY A 31 -1.52 -13.85 -2.74
C GLY A 31 -2.43 -12.79 -2.11
N SER A 32 -2.92 -11.85 -2.92
CA SER A 32 -3.88 -10.82 -2.48
C SER A 32 -5.19 -11.42 -1.99
N TYR A 33 -5.76 -12.38 -2.73
CA TYR A 33 -6.97 -13.09 -2.28
C TYR A 33 -6.73 -13.86 -0.97
N ARG A 34 -5.58 -14.52 -0.82
CA ARG A 34 -5.23 -15.22 0.42
C ARG A 34 -5.04 -14.29 1.60
N LEU A 35 -4.45 -13.11 1.38
CA LEU A 35 -4.35 -12.06 2.40
C LEU A 35 -5.74 -11.58 2.83
N GLU A 36 -6.67 -11.38 1.90
CA GLU A 36 -8.05 -10.99 2.22
C GLU A 36 -8.81 -12.08 2.99
N ASP A 37 -8.57 -13.35 2.67
CA ASP A 37 -9.11 -14.50 3.39
C ASP A 37 -8.45 -14.71 4.78
N GLY A 38 -7.40 -13.96 5.12
CA GLY A 38 -6.63 -14.11 6.36
C GLY A 38 -5.70 -15.34 6.37
N LEU A 39 -5.49 -15.96 5.21
CA LEU A 39 -4.62 -17.12 5.01
C LEU A 39 -3.17 -16.65 4.81
N PHE A 40 -2.57 -16.11 5.87
CA PHE A 40 -1.28 -15.40 5.81
C PHE A 40 -0.11 -16.25 5.32
N ASP A 41 -0.02 -17.52 5.72
CA ASP A 41 1.06 -18.42 5.28
C ASP A 41 1.00 -18.67 3.76
N GLU A 42 -0.22 -18.92 3.23
CA GLU A 42 -0.43 -19.10 1.79
C GLU A 42 -0.19 -17.80 1.02
N ALA A 43 -0.57 -16.65 1.59
CA ALA A 43 -0.32 -15.34 0.99
C ALA A 43 1.19 -15.07 0.84
N ILE A 44 1.98 -15.32 1.90
CA ILE A 44 3.44 -15.20 1.87
C ILE A 44 4.07 -16.13 0.83
N GLU A 45 3.61 -17.38 0.73
CA GLU A 45 4.11 -18.32 -0.27
C GLU A 45 3.90 -17.77 -1.69
N HIS A 46 2.69 -17.30 -1.99
CA HIS A 46 2.38 -16.77 -3.31
C HIS A 46 3.12 -15.46 -3.61
N PHE A 47 3.23 -14.52 -2.67
CA PHE A 47 4.08 -13.34 -2.88
C PHE A 47 5.56 -13.73 -3.07
N GLY A 48 6.05 -14.74 -2.35
CA GLY A 48 7.39 -15.29 -2.56
C GLY A 48 7.60 -15.87 -3.95
N LEU A 49 6.61 -16.57 -4.52
CA LEU A 49 6.65 -17.07 -5.89
C LEU A 49 6.65 -15.91 -6.91
N ALA A 50 5.82 -14.89 -6.70
CA ALA A 50 5.82 -13.69 -7.56
C ALA A 50 7.20 -13.01 -7.59
N LEU A 51 7.85 -12.90 -6.43
CA LEU A 51 9.17 -12.28 -6.31
C LEU A 51 10.32 -13.14 -6.84
N GLN A 52 10.13 -14.45 -6.98
CA GLN A 52 11.08 -15.30 -7.71
C GLN A 52 11.03 -15.04 -9.23
N GLU A 53 9.85 -14.74 -9.76
CA GLU A 53 9.68 -14.40 -11.18
C GLU A 53 10.10 -12.96 -11.49
N ALA A 54 9.71 -12.02 -10.62
CA ALA A 54 10.00 -10.60 -10.73
C ALA A 54 10.40 -10.03 -9.34
N PRO A 55 11.71 -9.93 -9.03
CA PRO A 55 12.19 -9.50 -7.71
C PRO A 55 11.72 -8.11 -7.26
N ASP A 56 11.48 -7.21 -8.22
CA ASP A 56 11.06 -5.83 -7.96
C ASP A 56 9.55 -5.63 -8.18
N HIS A 57 8.77 -6.71 -8.14
CA HIS A 57 7.33 -6.65 -8.36
C HIS A 57 6.63 -5.88 -7.24
N ARG A 58 6.31 -4.61 -7.51
CA ARG A 58 5.68 -3.64 -6.60
C ARG A 58 4.52 -4.22 -5.79
N GLY A 59 3.57 -4.86 -6.46
CA GLY A 59 2.41 -5.47 -5.82
C GLY A 59 2.73 -6.64 -4.88
N ALA A 60 3.71 -7.49 -5.22
CA ALA A 60 4.12 -8.61 -4.39
C ALA A 60 4.92 -8.17 -3.17
N LEU A 61 5.83 -7.21 -3.33
CA LEU A 61 6.58 -6.57 -2.23
C LEU A 61 5.59 -5.94 -1.23
N MET A 62 4.67 -5.10 -1.73
CA MET A 62 3.65 -4.47 -0.90
C MET A 62 2.75 -5.50 -0.22
N GLY A 63 2.24 -6.47 -0.99
CA GLY A 63 1.38 -7.53 -0.47
C GLY A 63 2.04 -8.33 0.66
N ARG A 64 3.32 -8.70 0.50
CA ARG A 64 4.08 -9.40 1.54
C ARG A 64 4.31 -8.54 2.77
N ALA A 65 4.65 -7.26 2.59
CA ALA A 65 4.76 -6.31 3.70
C ALA A 65 3.45 -6.23 4.49
N LEU A 66 2.30 -6.16 3.82
CA LEU A 66 0.99 -6.16 4.48
C LEU A 66 0.74 -7.43 5.30
N VAL A 67 1.20 -8.61 4.83
CA VAL A 67 1.12 -9.84 5.65
C VAL A 67 1.96 -9.69 6.91
N PHE A 68 3.19 -9.16 6.81
CA PHE A 68 4.05 -8.93 7.97
C PHE A 68 3.42 -7.93 8.96
N ILE A 69 2.78 -6.87 8.47
CA ILE A 69 2.04 -5.90 9.33
C ILE A 69 0.89 -6.58 10.08
N GLN A 70 0.12 -7.44 9.39
CA GLN A 70 -1.03 -8.14 9.97
C GLN A 70 -0.65 -9.25 10.94
N THR A 71 0.56 -9.79 10.80
CA THR A 71 1.12 -10.81 11.69
C THR A 71 2.06 -10.22 12.73
N GLU A 72 2.10 -8.89 12.86
CA GLU A 72 2.92 -8.12 13.82
C GLU A 72 4.43 -8.35 13.67
N GLN A 73 4.88 -8.82 12.51
CA GLN A 73 6.29 -8.97 12.13
C GLN A 73 6.84 -7.62 11.63
N TYR A 74 6.87 -6.63 12.52
CA TYR A 74 7.15 -5.24 12.13
C TYR A 74 8.55 -4.99 11.58
N ALA A 75 9.57 -5.72 12.04
CA ALA A 75 10.92 -5.58 11.50
C ALA A 75 10.98 -6.01 10.03
N ASP A 76 10.41 -7.18 9.71
CA ASP A 76 10.35 -7.68 8.33
C ASP A 76 9.49 -6.77 7.44
N ALA A 77 8.40 -6.21 7.99
CA ALA A 77 7.58 -5.23 7.28
C ALA A 77 8.36 -3.96 6.91
N ILE A 78 9.16 -3.41 7.84
CA ILE A 78 9.98 -2.22 7.58
C ILE A 78 11.03 -2.51 6.52
N ASP A 79 11.77 -3.62 6.64
CA ASP A 79 12.82 -3.99 5.69
C ASP A 79 12.25 -4.14 4.26
N GLU A 80 11.06 -4.73 4.13
CA GLU A 80 10.38 -4.89 2.84
C GLU A 80 9.90 -3.55 2.26
N LEU A 81 9.33 -2.67 3.10
CA LEU A 81 8.84 -1.36 2.69
C LEU A 81 9.99 -0.42 2.31
N ASP A 82 11.11 -0.47 3.05
CA ASP A 82 12.31 0.29 2.74
C ASP A 82 12.87 -0.10 1.37
N TYR A 83 12.96 -1.40 1.09
CA TYR A 83 13.39 -1.91 -0.20
C TYR A 83 12.45 -1.46 -1.34
N LEU A 84 11.14 -1.54 -1.12
CA LEU A 84 10.13 -1.10 -2.10
C LEU A 84 10.24 0.40 -2.38
N ILE A 85 10.34 1.23 -1.34
CA ILE A 85 10.49 2.69 -1.45
C ILE A 85 11.77 3.05 -2.21
N GLU A 86 12.91 2.45 -1.85
CA GLU A 86 14.19 2.69 -2.55
C GLU A 86 14.08 2.33 -4.04
N THR A 87 13.47 1.18 -4.35
CA THR A 87 13.30 0.72 -5.72
C THR A 87 12.38 1.65 -6.52
N LEU A 88 11.28 2.12 -5.93
CA LEU A 88 10.35 3.05 -6.56
C LEU A 88 11.00 4.41 -6.81
N HIS A 89 11.79 4.95 -5.88
CA HIS A 89 12.54 6.19 -6.13
C HIS A 89 13.48 6.10 -7.34
N ARG A 90 14.01 4.91 -7.63
CA ARG A 90 14.94 4.68 -8.74
C ARG A 90 14.23 4.36 -10.06
N THR A 91 12.99 3.87 -10.02
CA THR A 91 12.31 3.28 -11.19
C THR A 91 10.98 3.94 -11.56
N THR A 92 10.37 4.70 -10.66
CA THR A 92 9.12 5.42 -10.92
C THR A 92 9.42 6.67 -11.72
N GLU A 93 8.85 6.74 -12.92
CA GLU A 93 8.92 7.92 -13.78
C GLU A 93 7.81 8.92 -13.37
N PRO A 94 7.96 10.22 -13.68
CA PRO A 94 6.98 11.25 -13.28
C PRO A 94 5.55 11.05 -13.80
N ASP A 95 5.36 10.27 -14.87
CA ASP A 95 4.05 9.93 -15.47
C ASP A 95 3.55 8.53 -15.08
N ASP A 96 4.28 7.79 -14.26
CA ASP A 96 3.90 6.49 -13.73
C ASP A 96 2.97 6.64 -12.52
N ALA A 97 1.70 6.97 -12.79
CA ALA A 97 0.69 7.18 -11.75
C ALA A 97 0.55 5.97 -10.82
N THR A 98 0.67 4.75 -11.36
CA THR A 98 0.62 3.52 -10.54
C THR A 98 1.82 3.44 -9.61
N GLY A 99 3.04 3.69 -10.09
CA GLY A 99 4.25 3.71 -9.25
C GLY A 99 4.21 4.79 -8.18
N ILE A 100 3.68 5.97 -8.49
CA ILE A 100 3.50 7.08 -7.54
C ILE A 100 2.49 6.68 -6.45
N GLY A 101 1.36 6.07 -6.83
CA GLY A 101 0.37 5.58 -5.87
C GLY A 101 0.94 4.50 -4.94
N VAL A 102 1.67 3.53 -5.49
CA VAL A 102 2.32 2.49 -4.66
C VAL A 102 3.36 3.11 -3.72
N LEU A 103 4.11 4.13 -4.16
CA LEU A 103 5.08 4.83 -3.30
C LEU A 103 4.39 5.54 -2.13
N ALA A 104 3.28 6.24 -2.40
CA ALA A 104 2.48 6.88 -1.35
C ALA A 104 1.92 5.85 -0.35
N ALA A 105 1.41 4.73 -0.86
CA ALA A 105 0.93 3.62 -0.02
C ALA A 105 2.05 2.97 0.80
N ALA A 106 3.27 2.86 0.26
CA ALA A 106 4.43 2.31 0.95
C ALA A 106 4.81 3.19 2.16
N TYR A 107 4.90 4.50 1.96
CA TYR A 107 5.11 5.45 3.05
C TYR A 107 3.99 5.38 4.10
N ALA A 108 2.73 5.35 3.67
CA ALA A 108 1.60 5.23 4.59
C ALA A 108 1.68 3.97 5.46
N ASN A 109 1.99 2.81 4.85
CA ASN A 109 2.12 1.56 5.58
C ASN A 109 3.34 1.54 6.49
N ARG A 110 4.48 2.12 6.08
CA ARG A 110 5.68 2.22 6.95
C ARG A 110 5.40 3.13 8.15
N GLY A 111 4.69 4.23 7.93
CA GLY A 111 4.21 5.11 8.98
C GLY A 111 3.29 4.39 9.97
N ILE A 112 2.36 3.54 9.50
CA ILE A 112 1.53 2.67 10.36
C ILE A 112 2.39 1.72 11.20
N VAL A 113 3.42 1.13 10.62
CA VAL A 113 4.31 0.25 11.37
C VAL A 113 5.06 1.02 12.45
N HIS A 114 5.66 2.17 12.12
CA HIS A 114 6.33 3.03 13.08
C HIS A 114 5.39 3.48 14.21
N ASP A 115 4.14 3.82 13.88
CA ASP A 115 3.13 4.20 14.86
C ASP A 115 2.81 3.05 15.83
N ARG A 116 2.61 1.84 15.31
CA ARG A 116 2.33 0.63 16.13
C ARG A 116 3.46 0.27 17.08
N ILE A 117 4.72 0.51 16.69
CA ILE A 117 5.90 0.27 17.54
C ILE A 117 6.28 1.48 18.42
N GLY A 118 5.55 2.59 18.31
CA GLY A 118 5.71 3.78 19.15
C GLY A 118 6.80 4.76 18.68
N GLU A 119 7.26 4.64 17.44
CA GLU A 119 8.19 5.57 16.79
C GLU A 119 7.42 6.72 16.11
N TYR A 120 6.67 7.48 16.90
CA TYR A 120 5.68 8.45 16.41
C TYR A 120 6.26 9.57 15.56
N GLU A 121 7.49 10.03 15.82
CA GLU A 121 8.15 11.03 15.00
C GLU A 121 8.39 10.51 13.57
N LYS A 122 8.90 9.28 13.43
CA LYS A 122 9.09 8.63 12.13
C LYS A 122 7.76 8.36 11.44
N ALA A 123 6.75 7.94 12.21
CA ALA A 123 5.40 7.74 11.69
C ALA A 123 4.84 9.03 11.07
N LEU A 124 5.01 10.18 11.75
CA LEU A 124 4.57 11.46 11.23
C LEU A 124 5.34 11.87 9.97
N GLU A 125 6.66 11.67 9.93
CA GLU A 125 7.49 11.91 8.73
C GLU A 125 6.98 11.10 7.54
N ASP A 126 6.73 9.80 7.73
CA ASP A 126 6.20 8.92 6.68
C ASP A 126 4.79 9.30 6.22
N TYR A 127 3.92 9.69 7.15
CA TYR A 127 2.58 10.15 6.79
C TYR A 127 2.59 11.45 5.99
N ILE A 128 3.50 12.37 6.30
CA ILE A 128 3.70 13.59 5.51
C ILE A 128 4.15 13.20 4.11
N GLU A 129 5.13 12.32 4.01
CA GLU A 129 5.69 11.94 2.70
C GLU A 129 4.69 11.18 1.83
N ALA A 130 3.85 10.36 2.45
CA ALA A 130 2.72 9.72 1.80
C ALA A 130 1.74 10.75 1.21
N LEU A 131 1.39 11.79 1.98
CA LEU A 131 0.45 12.84 1.58
C LEU A 131 1.04 13.78 0.52
N GLU A 132 2.35 14.03 0.54
CA GLU A 132 3.05 14.82 -0.47
C GLU A 132 3.21 14.05 -1.80
N THR A 133 3.37 12.72 -1.73
CA THR A 133 3.53 11.85 -2.90
C THR A 133 2.22 11.71 -3.67
N ASP A 134 1.16 11.23 -3.02
CA ASP A 134 -0.16 11.13 -3.64
C ASP A 134 -1.27 11.13 -2.58
N VAL A 135 -1.82 12.33 -2.37
CA VAL A 135 -2.92 12.56 -1.44
C VAL A 135 -4.16 11.72 -1.74
N GLU A 136 -4.47 11.44 -3.01
CA GLU A 136 -5.70 10.72 -3.37
C GLU A 136 -5.58 9.24 -2.99
N THR A 137 -4.42 8.63 -3.23
CA THR A 137 -4.15 7.23 -2.86
C THR A 137 -4.25 7.00 -1.35
N VAL A 138 -3.71 7.93 -0.56
CA VAL A 138 -3.71 7.79 0.92
C VAL A 138 -4.93 8.41 1.59
N SER A 139 -5.81 9.02 0.81
CA SER A 139 -7.12 9.43 1.26
C SER A 139 -8.03 8.21 1.41
N GLY A 140 -8.78 8.16 2.52
CA GLY A 140 -9.86 7.19 2.66
C GLY A 140 -10.96 7.40 1.61
N PRO A 141 -11.99 6.53 1.57
CA PRO A 141 -13.08 6.63 0.60
C PRO A 141 -13.69 8.03 0.57
N GLY A 142 -13.85 8.59 -0.63
CA GLY A 142 -14.46 9.89 -0.82
C GLY A 142 -15.88 9.98 -0.28
N ILE A 143 -16.40 11.21 -0.13
CA ILE A 143 -17.71 11.49 0.46
C ILE A 143 -18.83 10.65 -0.18
N VAL A 144 -18.80 10.47 -1.50
CA VAL A 144 -19.81 9.67 -2.22
C VAL A 144 -19.81 8.21 -1.79
N HIS A 145 -18.63 7.58 -1.67
CA HIS A 145 -18.52 6.19 -1.22
C HIS A 145 -19.02 6.03 0.22
N LYS A 146 -18.64 6.95 1.12
CA LYS A 146 -19.13 6.96 2.51
C LYS A 146 -20.66 7.06 2.60
N ILE A 147 -21.28 7.86 1.73
CA ILE A 147 -22.75 8.00 1.67
C ILE A 147 -23.43 6.71 1.17
N LEU A 148 -22.85 6.06 0.15
CA LEU A 148 -23.45 4.88 -0.47
C LEU A 148 -23.29 3.59 0.34
N HIS A 149 -22.16 3.42 1.01
CA HIS A 149 -21.80 2.16 1.68
C HIS A 149 -21.85 2.23 3.21
N GLY A 150 -22.13 3.42 3.77
CA GLY A 150 -21.88 3.71 5.19
C GLY A 150 -20.39 4.00 5.41
N ALA A 151 -20.09 4.92 6.31
CA ALA A 151 -18.71 5.23 6.66
C ALA A 151 -18.17 4.13 7.59
N ASP A 152 -17.12 3.42 7.17
CA ASP A 152 -16.12 2.96 8.13
C ASP A 152 -15.34 4.23 8.54
N ASP A 153 -15.60 4.74 9.74
CA ASP A 153 -14.94 5.91 10.35
C ASP A 153 -13.49 5.58 10.80
N LEU A 154 -12.75 4.82 9.99
CA LEU A 154 -11.35 4.54 10.25
C LEU A 154 -10.53 5.80 9.99
N SER A 155 -9.64 6.12 10.92
CA SER A 155 -8.68 7.22 10.80
C SER A 155 -7.87 7.06 9.50
N THR A 156 -7.82 8.11 8.69
CA THR A 156 -6.91 8.17 7.54
C THR A 156 -5.50 8.53 7.99
N VAL A 157 -4.52 8.37 7.08
CA VAL A 157 -3.15 8.88 7.25
C VAL A 157 -3.15 10.37 7.60
N ARG A 158 -4.00 11.17 6.93
CA ARG A 158 -4.13 12.61 7.24
C ARG A 158 -4.62 12.83 8.66
N ASP A 159 -5.70 12.17 9.07
CA ASP A 159 -6.27 12.35 10.41
C ASP A 159 -5.24 12.01 11.49
N ARG A 160 -4.48 10.93 11.28
CA ARG A 160 -3.43 10.52 12.21
C ARG A 160 -2.24 11.47 12.22
N ALA A 161 -1.79 11.94 11.06
CA ALA A 161 -0.71 12.92 10.94
C ALA A 161 -1.06 14.24 11.65
N GLU A 162 -2.28 14.76 11.45
CA GLU A 162 -2.77 15.97 12.11
C GLU A 162 -2.83 15.78 13.63
N TYR A 163 -3.29 14.61 14.09
CA TYR A 163 -3.30 14.27 15.50
C TYR A 163 -1.88 14.27 16.10
N LEU A 164 -0.94 13.50 15.53
CA LEU A 164 0.44 13.44 15.99
C LEU A 164 1.10 14.82 15.98
N HIS A 165 0.91 15.60 14.92
CA HIS A 165 1.41 16.96 14.83
C HIS A 165 0.89 17.84 15.99
N SER A 166 -0.40 17.74 16.30
CA SER A 166 -1.01 18.49 17.41
C SER A 166 -0.44 18.07 18.77
N GLN A 167 -0.21 16.77 18.99
CA GLN A 167 0.39 16.26 20.22
C GLN A 167 1.83 16.72 20.39
N PHE A 168 2.60 16.79 19.30
CA PHE A 168 3.97 17.29 19.37
C PHE A 168 4.10 18.78 19.70
N GLN A 169 3.03 19.58 19.53
CA GLN A 169 3.00 20.97 19.99
C GLN A 169 2.80 21.10 21.51
N LEU A 170 2.34 20.03 22.18
CA LEU A 170 2.16 20.02 23.64
C LEU A 170 3.48 19.72 24.36
N PRO A 171 3.64 20.16 25.62
CA PRO A 171 4.70 19.68 26.49
C PRO A 171 4.68 18.16 26.58
N GLU A 172 5.86 17.53 26.64
CA GLU A 172 6.01 16.06 26.63
C GLU A 172 5.13 15.36 27.69
N SER A 173 4.97 15.95 28.87
CA SER A 173 4.14 15.42 29.95
C SER A 173 2.63 15.43 29.70
N GLU A 174 2.16 16.18 28.70
CA GLU A 174 0.74 16.35 28.37
C GLU A 174 0.33 15.58 27.11
N ARG A 175 1.30 14.99 26.40
CA ARG A 175 1.05 14.26 25.15
C ARG A 175 0.32 12.95 25.41
N VAL A 176 -0.65 12.66 24.57
CA VAL A 176 -1.26 11.35 24.41
C VAL A 176 -0.94 10.91 22.99
N LEU A 177 0.05 10.03 22.82
CA LEU A 177 0.49 9.59 21.50
C LEU A 177 -0.15 8.26 21.06
N ARG A 178 -0.79 7.55 22.00
CA ARG A 178 -1.44 6.27 21.72
C ARG A 178 -2.81 6.16 22.36
N ILE A 179 -3.78 5.75 21.57
CA ILE A 179 -5.11 5.32 21.96
C ILE A 179 -5.34 3.96 21.30
N PRO A 180 -4.96 2.84 21.95
CA PRO A 180 -4.93 1.52 21.33
C PRO A 180 -6.23 1.13 20.63
N GLU A 181 -7.38 1.48 21.22
CA GLU A 181 -8.69 1.13 20.67
C GLU A 181 -8.96 1.75 19.29
N ILE A 182 -8.30 2.87 18.97
CA ILE A 182 -8.42 3.58 17.68
C ILE A 182 -7.23 3.24 16.79
N ASP A 183 -6.02 3.26 17.33
CA ASP A 183 -4.78 3.10 16.56
C ASP A 183 -4.66 1.68 15.96
N ASP A 184 -5.16 0.65 16.64
CA ASP A 184 -5.14 -0.72 16.12
C ASP A 184 -6.10 -0.92 14.92
N GLN A 185 -7.03 0.04 14.70
CA GLN A 185 -7.99 0.02 13.59
C GLN A 185 -7.50 0.79 12.35
N GLN A 186 -6.25 1.25 12.33
CA GLN A 186 -5.69 1.97 11.20
C GLN A 186 -5.85 1.21 9.88
N ARG A 187 -6.30 1.94 8.85
CA ARG A 187 -6.41 1.44 7.49
C ARG A 187 -5.01 1.20 6.91
N MET A 188 -4.76 -0.02 6.46
CA MET A 188 -3.60 -0.28 5.59
C MET A 188 -3.95 0.01 4.13
N TYR A 189 -2.93 0.37 3.34
CA TYR A 189 -3.07 0.77 1.95
C TYR A 189 -2.56 -0.34 1.04
N LYS A 190 -3.43 -0.82 0.16
CA LYS A 190 -3.11 -1.87 -0.81
C LYS A 190 -2.48 -1.23 -2.07
N PRO A 191 -1.64 -1.99 -2.80
CA PRO A 191 -1.05 -1.54 -4.06
C PRO A 191 -2.10 -1.38 -5.17
#